data_AF-A0A1J4L5H9-F1
#
_entry.id   AF-A0A1J4L5H9-F1
#
_cell.length_a   1.000
_cell.length_b   1.000
_cell.length_c   1.000
_cell.angle_alpha   90.00
_cell.angle_beta   90.00
_cell.angle_gamma   90.00
#
_symmetry.space_group_name_H-M   'P 1'
#
loop_
_entity.id
_entity.type
_entity.pdbx_description
1 polymer ?
#
loop_
_entity_poly.entity_id
_entity_poly.type
_entity_poly.pdbx_seq_one_letter_code
_entity_poly.pdbx_strand_id
1 'polypeptide(L)'
;MDTGDEVVRRNIKPDEAEILDQDQQQQVIDNLKAEYESMLKTQRIAFSILVAIVSIVCFFAANSTGQYKIFIAGAFSYISLILCDNFNKSWCWLVTAGFELVSLFISYQNRYNIQRLALISIHIGYLILIIFLVSSHHFSQSFPDEINRLQKLKYGSKLA
;
A
#
# COMPACT_ATOMS: atom_id res chain seq x y z
N MET A 1 35.59 63.35 -3.85
CA MET A 1 35.62 62.29 -2.83
C MET A 1 34.63 61.25 -3.30
N ASP A 2 35.15 60.20 -3.93
CA ASP A 2 34.39 59.12 -4.54
C ASP A 2 34.74 57.87 -3.72
N THR A 3 33.83 57.44 -2.85
CA THR A 3 34.02 56.26 -2.02
C THR A 3 33.63 55.05 -2.85
N GLY A 4 34.64 54.42 -3.45
CA GLY A 4 34.49 53.18 -4.18
C GLY A 4 34.00 52.05 -3.26
N ASP A 5 32.79 51.58 -3.55
CA ASP A 5 32.28 50.31 -3.03
C ASP A 5 33.09 49.16 -3.65
N GLU A 6 34.04 48.62 -2.89
CA GLU A 6 34.63 47.32 -3.16
C GLU A 6 33.56 46.24 -2.90
N VAL A 7 32.83 45.89 -3.96
CA VAL A 7 32.04 44.66 -4.01
C VAL A 7 33.01 43.50 -3.92
N VAL A 8 33.16 42.95 -2.70
CA VAL A 8 33.83 41.68 -2.44
C VAL A 8 33.08 40.59 -3.20
N ARG A 9 33.43 40.37 -4.47
CA ARG A 9 33.06 39.16 -5.21
C ARG A 9 33.78 38.00 -4.55
N ARG A 10 33.10 37.32 -3.62
CA ARG A 10 33.50 35.97 -3.21
C ARG A 10 33.55 35.13 -4.47
N ASN A 11 34.75 34.78 -4.89
CA ASN A 11 35.01 33.81 -5.93
C ASN A 11 34.70 32.43 -5.33
N ILE A 12 33.41 32.13 -5.17
CA ILE A 12 32.93 30.81 -4.77
C ILE A 12 33.28 29.92 -5.94
N LYS A 13 34.23 29.00 -5.74
CA LYS A 13 34.58 28.01 -6.75
C LYS A 13 33.30 27.25 -7.11
N PRO A 14 32.95 27.12 -8.40
CA PRO A 14 31.72 26.46 -8.82
C PRO A 14 31.61 25.03 -8.26
N ASP A 15 32.75 24.35 -8.07
CA ASP A 15 32.81 22.99 -7.52
C ASP A 15 32.23 22.87 -6.10
N GLU A 16 32.44 23.81 -5.18
CA GLU A 16 31.93 23.70 -3.80
C GLU A 16 30.43 23.99 -3.71
N ALA A 17 29.91 24.90 -4.53
CA ALA A 17 28.47 25.18 -4.59
C ALA A 17 27.70 24.06 -5.30
N GLU A 18 28.32 23.41 -6.29
CA GLU A 18 27.72 22.30 -7.02
C GLU A 18 27.72 20.99 -6.22
N ILE A 19 28.76 20.73 -5.41
CA ILE A 19 28.83 19.57 -4.49
C ILE A 19 27.85 19.74 -3.32
N LEU A 20 27.71 20.94 -2.76
CA LEU A 20 26.78 21.20 -1.64
C LEU A 20 25.30 21.02 -2.06
N ASP A 21 24.96 21.36 -3.31
CA ASP A 21 23.62 21.14 -3.88
C ASP A 21 23.35 19.65 -4.17
N GLN A 22 24.39 18.86 -4.48
CA GLN A 22 24.27 17.41 -4.66
C GLN A 22 24.03 16.66 -3.34
N ASP A 23 24.75 17.01 -2.28
CA ASP A 23 24.60 16.36 -0.96
C ASP A 23 23.24 16.69 -0.31
N GLN A 24 22.80 17.95 -0.38
CA GLN A 24 21.46 18.34 0.10
C GLN A 24 20.34 17.68 -0.69
N GLN A 25 20.50 17.49 -2.00
CA GLN A 25 19.49 16.83 -2.83
C GLN A 25 19.49 15.30 -2.64
N GLN A 26 20.65 14.69 -2.42
CA GLN A 26 20.75 13.28 -2.04
C GLN A 26 20.06 13.05 -0.69
N GLN A 27 20.24 13.97 0.27
CA GLN A 27 19.53 13.95 1.54
C GLN A 27 18.01 14.05 1.37
N VAL A 28 17.50 14.87 0.44
CA VAL A 28 16.06 14.93 0.13
C VAL A 28 15.56 13.62 -0.46
N ILE A 29 16.31 13.02 -1.40
CA ILE A 29 15.94 11.72 -1.99
C ILE A 29 15.90 10.62 -0.92
N ASP A 30 16.89 10.59 -0.03
CA ASP A 30 16.98 9.59 1.02
C ASP A 30 15.86 9.78 2.06
N ASN A 31 15.53 11.03 2.40
CA ASN A 31 14.36 11.34 3.24
C ASN A 31 13.06 10.89 2.59
N LEU A 32 12.86 11.13 1.28
CA LEU A 32 11.68 10.69 0.54
C LEU A 32 11.56 9.17 0.49
N LYS A 33 12.68 8.45 0.29
CA LYS A 33 12.70 6.98 0.34
C LYS A 33 12.35 6.46 1.72
N ALA A 34 12.92 7.03 2.77
CA ALA A 34 12.65 6.63 4.15
C ALA A 34 11.18 6.90 4.55
N GLU A 35 10.64 8.06 4.18
CA GLU A 35 9.25 8.42 4.42
C GLU A 35 8.29 7.47 3.69
N TYR A 36 8.61 7.15 2.43
CA TYR A 36 7.86 6.19 1.63
C TYR A 36 7.88 4.77 2.22
N GLU A 37 9.05 4.26 2.63
CA GLU A 37 9.15 2.93 3.26
C GLU A 37 8.36 2.87 4.57
N SER A 38 8.44 3.94 5.38
CA SER A 38 7.66 4.10 6.60
C SER A 38 6.16 4.10 6.32
N MET A 39 5.73 4.82 5.28
CA MET A 39 4.34 4.88 4.85
C MET A 39 3.84 3.49 4.39
N LEU A 40 4.59 2.78 3.56
CA LEU A 40 4.25 1.42 3.12
C LEU A 40 4.11 0.46 4.31
N LYS A 41 5.06 0.51 5.25
CA LYS A 41 5.01 -0.33 6.46
C LYS A 41 3.77 -0.03 7.30
N THR A 42 3.48 1.25 7.49
CA THR A 42 2.30 1.69 8.25
C THR A 42 1.00 1.27 7.56
N GLN A 43 0.92 1.41 6.24
CA GLN A 43 -0.24 0.99 5.45
C GLN A 43 -0.47 -0.53 5.54
N ARG A 44 0.59 -1.36 5.43
CA ARG A 44 0.48 -2.82 5.58
C ARG A 44 0.00 -3.24 6.97
N ILE A 45 0.51 -2.59 8.02
CA ILE A 45 0.07 -2.85 9.39
C ILE A 45 -1.40 -2.46 9.55
N ALA A 46 -1.79 -1.27 9.08
CA ALA A 46 -3.18 -0.80 9.14
C ALA A 46 -4.14 -1.72 8.36
N PHE A 47 -3.73 -2.17 7.17
CA PHE A 47 -4.48 -3.14 6.37
C PHE A 47 -4.66 -4.46 7.12
N SER A 48 -3.57 -5.01 7.67
CA SER A 48 -3.60 -6.26 8.43
C SER A 48 -4.51 -6.17 9.66
N ILE A 49 -4.48 -5.04 10.39
CA ILE A 49 -5.37 -4.79 11.54
C ILE A 49 -6.83 -4.72 11.08
N LEU A 50 -7.11 -3.98 10.00
CA LEU A 50 -8.47 -3.85 9.48
C LEU A 50 -9.05 -5.20 9.07
N VAL A 51 -8.27 -6.00 8.32
CA VAL A 51 -8.67 -7.34 7.91
C VAL A 51 -8.92 -8.23 9.13
N ALA A 52 -8.05 -8.19 10.13
CA ALA A 52 -8.22 -8.95 11.36
C ALA A 52 -9.50 -8.57 12.11
N ILE A 53 -9.82 -7.27 12.22
CA ILE A 53 -11.06 -6.79 12.84
C ILE A 53 -12.28 -7.36 12.09
N VAL A 54 -12.29 -7.29 10.76
CA VAL A 54 -13.42 -7.80 9.97
C VAL A 54 -13.56 -9.32 10.12
N SER A 55 -12.46 -10.07 10.13
CA SER A 55 -12.48 -11.51 10.40
C SER A 55 -13.05 -11.83 11.78
N ILE A 56 -12.68 -11.06 12.81
CA ILE A 56 -13.23 -11.21 14.17
C ILE A 56 -14.74 -10.93 14.17
N VAL A 57 -15.19 -9.86 13.50
CA VAL A 57 -16.62 -9.54 13.36
C VAL A 57 -17.37 -10.70 12.69
N CYS A 58 -16.80 -11.32 11.65
CA CYS A 58 -17.37 -12.52 11.04
C CYS A 58 -17.50 -13.68 12.05
N PHE A 59 -16.49 -13.94 12.88
CA PHE A 59 -16.59 -14.97 13.93
C PHE A 59 -17.68 -14.65 14.97
N PHE A 60 -17.83 -13.40 15.39
CA PHE A 60 -18.92 -13.00 16.28
C PHE A 60 -20.30 -13.16 15.62
N ALA A 61 -20.43 -12.78 14.35
CA ALA A 61 -21.65 -12.96 13.58
C ALA A 61 -22.00 -14.45 13.42
N ALA A 62 -21.00 -15.33 13.26
CA ALA A 62 -21.19 -16.78 13.24
C ALA A 62 -21.86 -17.28 14.53
N ASN A 63 -21.35 -16.85 15.69
CA ASN A 63 -21.90 -17.22 17.00
C ASN A 63 -23.29 -16.65 17.25
N SER A 64 -23.54 -15.40 16.84
CA SER A 64 -24.83 -14.74 17.05
C SER A 64 -25.94 -15.28 16.17
N THR A 65 -25.63 -15.68 14.93
CA THR A 65 -26.64 -16.11 13.94
C THR A 65 -26.75 -17.63 13.80
N GLY A 66 -25.80 -18.39 14.33
CA GLY A 66 -25.68 -19.84 14.13
C GLY A 66 -25.25 -20.26 12.72
N GLN A 67 -24.96 -19.30 11.83
CA GLN A 67 -24.61 -19.56 10.42
C GLN A 67 -23.10 -19.78 10.24
N TYR A 68 -22.55 -20.73 10.98
CA TYR A 68 -21.11 -20.98 11.05
C TYR A 68 -20.45 -21.18 9.69
N LYS A 69 -21.06 -21.98 8.81
CA LYS A 69 -20.47 -22.29 7.49
C LYS A 69 -20.19 -21.04 6.66
N ILE A 70 -21.09 -20.07 6.69
CA ILE A 70 -21.00 -18.87 5.87
C ILE A 70 -19.99 -17.90 6.46
N PHE A 71 -20.16 -17.55 7.73
CA PHE A 71 -19.33 -16.54 8.37
C PHE A 71 -17.88 -17.01 8.60
N ILE A 72 -17.66 -18.30 8.85
CA ILE A 72 -16.30 -18.86 8.93
C ILE A 72 -15.64 -18.84 7.55
N ALA A 73 -16.35 -19.23 6.48
CA ALA A 73 -15.81 -19.16 5.12
C ALA A 73 -15.47 -17.71 4.72
N GLY A 74 -16.33 -16.75 5.07
CA GLY A 74 -16.05 -15.32 4.92
C GLY A 74 -14.81 -14.91 5.72
N ALA A 75 -14.71 -15.24 7.00
CA ALA A 75 -13.54 -14.92 7.82
C ALA A 75 -12.22 -15.44 7.22
N PHE A 76 -12.21 -16.67 6.68
CA PHE A 76 -11.05 -17.23 5.99
C PHE A 76 -10.72 -16.51 4.69
N SER A 77 -11.74 -16.08 3.94
CA SER A 77 -11.56 -15.22 2.76
C SER A 77 -10.78 -13.95 3.14
N TYR A 78 -11.22 -13.24 4.19
CA TYR A 78 -10.49 -12.08 4.70
C TYR A 78 -9.08 -12.41 5.19
N ILE A 79 -8.90 -13.45 6.00
CA ILE A 79 -7.56 -13.86 6.48
C ILE A 79 -6.61 -14.14 5.31
N SER A 80 -7.12 -14.69 4.20
CA SER A 80 -6.31 -14.95 3.01
C SER A 80 -5.73 -13.67 2.39
N LEU A 81 -6.37 -12.50 2.58
CA LEU A 81 -5.82 -11.21 2.14
C LEU A 81 -4.55 -10.83 2.89
N ILE A 82 -4.45 -11.20 4.18
CA ILE A 82 -3.23 -10.98 4.98
C ILE A 82 -2.08 -11.82 4.40
N LEU A 83 -2.37 -13.08 4.03
CA LEU A 83 -1.38 -13.92 3.35
C LEU A 83 -0.96 -13.28 2.02
N CYS A 84 -1.92 -12.77 1.25
CA CYS A 84 -1.65 -12.13 -0.04
C CYS A 84 -0.77 -10.87 0.09
N ASP A 85 -1.05 -10.01 1.07
CA ASP A 85 -0.25 -8.81 1.35
C ASP A 85 1.19 -9.15 1.79
N ASN A 86 1.34 -10.13 2.69
CA ASN A 86 2.66 -10.49 3.23
C ASN A 86 3.56 -11.21 2.22
N PHE A 87 3.00 -12.13 1.43
CA PHE A 87 3.80 -12.92 0.50
C PHE A 87 3.99 -12.24 -0.86
N ASN A 88 3.04 -11.40 -1.30
CA ASN A 88 3.05 -10.73 -2.60
C ASN A 88 3.43 -11.66 -3.78
N LYS A 89 2.91 -12.90 -3.77
CA LYS A 89 3.13 -13.89 -4.83
C LYS A 89 1.86 -14.11 -5.63
N SER A 90 1.99 -14.35 -6.93
CA SER A 90 0.85 -14.58 -7.84
C SER A 90 -0.07 -15.72 -7.38
N TRP A 91 0.47 -16.77 -6.75
CA TRP A 91 -0.33 -17.89 -6.24
C TRP A 91 -1.21 -17.50 -5.05
N CYS A 92 -0.84 -16.48 -4.27
CA CYS A 92 -1.66 -16.02 -3.15
C CYS A 92 -2.99 -15.44 -3.66
N TRP A 93 -2.97 -14.73 -4.80
CA TRP A 93 -4.20 -14.24 -5.45
C TRP A 93 -5.14 -15.38 -5.85
N LEU A 94 -4.60 -16.51 -6.32
CA LEU A 94 -5.41 -17.69 -6.64
C LEU A 94 -6.05 -18.30 -5.39
N VAL A 95 -5.29 -18.39 -4.29
CA VAL A 95 -5.79 -18.88 -3.00
C VAL A 95 -6.89 -17.98 -2.46
N THR A 96 -6.66 -16.67 -2.48
CA THR A 96 -7.59 -15.63 -2.04
C THR A 96 -8.87 -15.61 -2.88
N ALA A 97 -8.76 -15.71 -4.21
CA ALA A 97 -9.93 -15.89 -5.07
C ALA A 97 -10.68 -17.20 -4.79
N GLY A 98 -9.96 -18.30 -4.53
CA GLY A 98 -10.54 -19.59 -4.20
C GLY A 98 -11.37 -19.56 -2.92
N PHE A 99 -10.84 -18.97 -1.83
CA PHE A 99 -11.59 -18.82 -0.59
C PHE A 99 -12.83 -17.97 -0.76
N GLU A 100 -12.75 -16.89 -1.54
CA GLU A 100 -13.91 -16.04 -1.81
C GLU A 100 -14.98 -16.76 -2.63
N LEU A 101 -14.59 -17.52 -3.66
CA LEU A 101 -15.53 -18.31 -4.45
C LEU A 101 -16.23 -19.38 -3.60
N VAL A 102 -15.51 -20.04 -2.70
CA VAL A 102 -16.10 -20.99 -1.73
C VAL A 102 -17.07 -20.26 -0.81
N SER A 103 -16.69 -19.09 -0.28
CA SER A 103 -17.56 -18.28 0.58
C SER A 103 -18.84 -17.86 -0.16
N LEU A 104 -18.74 -17.35 -1.38
CA LEU A 104 -19.87 -16.98 -2.24
C LEU A 104 -20.79 -18.16 -2.52
N PHE A 105 -20.23 -19.33 -2.83
CA PHE A 105 -21.00 -20.54 -3.08
C PHE A 105 -21.80 -20.98 -1.84
N ILE A 106 -21.18 -20.95 -0.65
CA ILE A 106 -21.85 -21.29 0.61
C ILE A 106 -22.92 -20.24 0.94
N SER A 107 -22.63 -18.96 0.74
CA SER A 107 -23.59 -17.84 0.90
C SER A 107 -24.79 -17.97 -0.03
N TYR A 108 -24.58 -18.37 -1.29
CA TYR A 108 -25.64 -18.51 -2.29
C TYR A 108 -26.68 -19.58 -1.93
N GLN A 109 -26.27 -20.64 -1.24
CA GLN A 109 -27.19 -21.70 -0.79
C GLN A 109 -28.11 -21.25 0.37
N ASN A 110 -27.86 -20.07 0.96
CA ASN A 110 -28.65 -19.58 2.09
C ASN A 110 -30.04 -19.06 1.65
N ARG A 111 -31.10 -19.50 2.34
CA ARG A 111 -32.50 -19.18 2.00
C ARG A 111 -33.09 -18.00 2.77
N TYR A 112 -32.39 -17.44 3.75
CA TYR A 112 -32.92 -16.37 4.62
C TYR A 112 -32.64 -14.96 4.06
N ASN A 113 -33.70 -14.23 3.67
CA ASN A 113 -33.60 -12.93 2.98
C ASN A 113 -32.95 -11.80 3.81
N ILE A 114 -33.23 -11.69 5.11
CA ILE A 114 -32.66 -10.61 5.96
C ILE A 114 -31.16 -10.83 6.17
N GLN A 115 -30.74 -12.08 6.38
CA GLN A 115 -29.32 -12.44 6.54
C GLN A 115 -28.55 -12.27 5.22
N ARG A 116 -29.23 -12.44 4.08
CA ARG A 116 -28.64 -12.28 2.74
C ARG A 116 -28.04 -10.89 2.51
N LEU A 117 -28.66 -9.82 3.03
CA LEU A 117 -28.11 -8.46 2.92
C LEU A 117 -26.80 -8.30 3.68
N ALA A 118 -26.73 -8.81 4.90
CA ALA A 118 -25.49 -8.81 5.68
C ALA A 118 -24.38 -9.59 4.97
N LEU A 119 -24.71 -10.74 4.38
CA LEU A 119 -23.76 -11.54 3.61
C LEU A 119 -23.25 -10.81 2.36
N ILE A 120 -24.14 -10.14 1.62
CA ILE A 120 -23.74 -9.32 0.47
C ILE A 120 -22.77 -8.21 0.90
N SER A 121 -23.03 -7.56 2.05
CA SER A 121 -22.14 -6.50 2.55
C SER A 121 -20.73 -7.00 2.87
N ILE A 122 -20.59 -8.24 3.35
CA ILE A 122 -19.30 -8.89 3.59
C ILE A 122 -18.53 -9.07 2.28
N HIS A 123 -19.17 -9.60 1.24
CA HIS A 123 -18.52 -9.78 -0.07
C HIS A 123 -18.16 -8.44 -0.74
N ILE A 124 -19.00 -7.41 -0.60
CA ILE A 124 -18.68 -6.06 -1.07
C ILE A 124 -17.48 -5.49 -0.32
N GLY A 125 -17.46 -5.62 1.01
CA GLY A 125 -16.32 -5.18 1.83
C GLY A 125 -15.03 -5.87 1.43
N TYR A 126 -15.09 -7.17 1.14
CA TYR A 126 -13.95 -7.94 0.63
C TYR A 126 -13.44 -7.39 -0.71
N LEU A 127 -14.33 -7.11 -1.66
CA LEU A 127 -13.97 -6.53 -2.96
C LEU A 127 -13.28 -5.17 -2.81
N ILE A 128 -13.76 -4.31 -1.90
CA ILE A 128 -13.13 -3.02 -1.60
C ILE A 128 -11.69 -3.22 -1.11
N LEU A 129 -11.45 -4.19 -0.22
CA LEU A 129 -10.11 -4.49 0.27
C LEU A 129 -9.20 -5.06 -0.81
N ILE A 130 -9.72 -5.87 -1.75
CA ILE A 130 -8.95 -6.31 -2.92
C ILE A 130 -8.52 -5.11 -3.76
N ILE A 131 -9.43 -4.19 -4.08
CA ILE A 131 -9.11 -2.99 -4.86
C ILE A 131 -8.03 -2.17 -4.16
N PHE A 132 -8.17 -1.98 -2.85
CA PHE A 132 -7.16 -1.29 -2.05
C PHE A 132 -5.80 -1.99 -2.08
N LEU A 133 -5.78 -3.32 -1.94
CA LEU A 133 -4.54 -4.11 -1.96
C LEU A 133 -3.85 -4.05 -3.33
N VAL A 134 -4.61 -4.18 -4.42
CA VAL A 134 -4.10 -4.05 -5.79
C VAL A 134 -3.54 -2.65 -6.02
N SER A 135 -4.26 -1.60 -5.61
CA SER A 135 -3.80 -0.22 -5.71
C SER A 135 -2.50 0.00 -4.91
N SER A 136 -2.42 -0.56 -3.70
CA SER A 136 -1.23 -0.51 -2.85
C SER A 136 -0.04 -1.21 -3.49
N HIS A 137 -0.22 -2.40 -4.08
CA HIS A 137 0.83 -3.11 -4.79
C HIS A 137 1.31 -2.35 -6.03
N HIS A 138 0.39 -1.79 -6.82
CA HIS A 138 0.74 -0.99 -7.98
C HIS A 138 1.56 0.25 -7.58
N PHE A 139 1.13 0.96 -6.54
CA PHE A 139 1.87 2.10 -5.99
C PHE A 139 3.25 1.68 -5.47
N SER A 140 3.31 0.54 -4.76
CA SER A 140 4.55 0.00 -4.19
C SER A 140 5.63 -0.28 -5.24
N GLN A 141 5.21 -0.71 -6.44
CA GLN A 141 6.09 -1.04 -7.56
C GLN A 141 6.46 0.16 -8.43
N SER A 142 5.52 1.09 -8.65
CA SER A 142 5.72 2.23 -9.56
C SER A 142 6.55 3.36 -8.95
N PHE A 143 6.45 3.58 -7.64
CA PHE A 143 7.10 4.71 -6.97
C PHE A 143 8.65 4.62 -6.95
N PRO A 144 9.28 3.45 -6.71
CA PRO A 144 10.74 3.32 -6.81
C PRO A 144 11.27 3.61 -8.22
N ASP A 145 10.53 3.19 -9.26
CA ASP A 145 10.89 3.46 -10.65
C ASP A 145 10.78 4.94 -10.99
N GLU A 146 9.79 5.63 -10.42
CA GLU A 146 9.63 7.08 -10.57
C GLU A 146 10.76 7.85 -9.86
N ILE A 147 11.17 7.44 -8.65
CA ILE A 147 12.35 7.98 -7.97
C ILE A 147 13.61 7.77 -8.82
N ASN A 148 13.82 6.56 -9.33
CA ASN A 148 14.99 6.24 -10.17
C ASN A 148 14.99 7.03 -11.49
N ARG A 149 13.81 7.29 -12.06
CA ARG A 149 13.65 8.11 -13.28
C ARG A 149 13.95 9.59 -12.99
N LEU A 150 13.49 10.11 -11.86
CA LEU A 150 13.81 11.47 -11.39
C LEU A 150 15.31 11.62 -11.14
N GLN A 151 15.96 10.60 -10.56
CA GLN A 151 17.42 10.56 -10.45
C GLN A 151 18.08 10.58 -11.84
N LYS A 152 17.69 9.70 -12.76
CA LYS A 152 18.30 9.62 -14.11
C LYS A 152 18.13 10.89 -14.95
N LEU A 153 16.97 11.52 -14.94
CA LEU A 153 16.71 12.74 -15.74
C LEU A 153 17.56 13.93 -15.26
N LYS A 154 17.91 13.99 -13.98
CA LYS A 154 18.67 15.11 -13.39
C LYS A 154 20.19 14.90 -13.45
N TYR A 155 20.67 13.66 -13.27
CA TYR A 155 22.11 13.33 -13.39
C TYR A 155 22.55 13.00 -14.83
N GLY A 156 21.63 12.57 -15.71
CA GLY A 156 21.95 12.19 -17.09
C GLY A 156 22.11 13.35 -18.08
N SER A 157 21.58 14.54 -17.78
CA SER A 157 21.74 15.73 -18.63
C SER A 157 23.03 16.53 -18.36
N LYS A 158 23.74 16.24 -17.27
CA LYS A 158 25.03 16.87 -16.92
C LYS A 158 26.26 16.05 -17.33
N LEU A 159 26.06 14.86 -17.89
CA LEU A 159 27.13 13.95 -18.37
C LEU A 159 27.19 13.83 -19.90
N ALA A 160 26.38 14.60 -20.64
CA ALA A 160 26.35 14.64 -22.10
C ALA A 160 26.87 15.98 -22.63
#